data_AF-A0A6G0S3F8-F1
#
_entry.id   AF-A0A6G0S3F8-F1
#
_cell.length_a   1.000
_cell.length_b   1.000
_cell.length_c   1.000
_cell.angle_alpha   90.00
_cell.angle_beta   90.00
_cell.angle_gamma   90.00
#
_symmetry.space_group_name_H-M   'P 1'
#
loop_
_entity.id
_entity.type
_entity.pdbx_description
1 polymer ?
#
loop_
_entity_poly.entity_id
_entity_poly.type
_entity_poly.pdbx_seq_one_letter_code
_entity_poly.pdbx_strand_id
1 'polypeptide(L)'
;MVAAPHSPLQLPSPELLQLQAPSITSRASACRLSASAEVVASIMQSLNITAAHRSVTVSAYQPTRGKTVLQPGAFNQSKPSQLTPDHVQNDPSDIVSPLDLQSLAKELPDTVDNTRNKQPAISIEVLKPSTRTGSREYAVEMALLANQVHTGLQARVAPVPIEDCTGGVYYLRTKNRRLTAVFKPADEEAYAPNNPKHFHKPEQSSGISAMRQGISAGDAAVREVAAYLLDHQRFAKVPTTMLASVFHPDFHYQASESPHRKTGALQAYIPHRDTADDVGTALISTADVQAIAILDIRLANQDRHGGNILVVEPATRVTQTGSVVMTKSQAGKKVSLVPIDHGACLPRVSALSETSFMWVLWPQAKQPFSSAALQYIAALDAYHDLQLLEDNLPADYQLEREAALTLLVCTMVLKFCALEHDMTAYDIGTLMCRQGTASQQETNPSVLELLVSATVRDPAVLKSEAFLKLQEKQKTSQKMAATSFGSSVSSSGKAWTNYVATFMSTFRRELVARLATK
;
A
#
# COMPACT_ATOMS: atom_id res chain seq x y z
N MET A 1 -2.72 -17.50 -80.43
CA MET A 1 -3.30 -17.09 -79.14
C MET A 1 -2.60 -17.90 -78.06
N VAL A 2 -1.75 -17.25 -77.27
CA VAL A 2 -0.91 -17.85 -76.22
C VAL A 2 -1.07 -16.96 -75.00
N ALA A 3 -1.31 -17.54 -73.83
CA ALA A 3 -1.11 -16.89 -72.54
C ALA A 3 -0.79 -17.92 -71.46
N ALA A 4 0.35 -17.70 -70.81
CA ALA A 4 0.83 -18.34 -69.58
C ALA A 4 1.40 -17.19 -68.69
N PRO A 5 1.66 -17.44 -67.38
CA PRO A 5 1.37 -16.49 -66.30
C PRO A 5 2.54 -15.55 -65.92
N HIS A 6 2.22 -14.43 -65.26
CA HIS A 6 3.20 -13.46 -64.74
C HIS A 6 3.18 -13.31 -63.20
N SER A 7 4.40 -13.15 -62.69
CA SER A 7 4.87 -12.95 -61.31
C SER A 7 4.73 -11.48 -60.82
N PRO A 8 5.12 -11.14 -59.56
CA PRO A 8 4.67 -9.95 -58.83
C PRO A 8 5.55 -8.69 -59.01
N LEU A 9 4.97 -7.52 -58.74
CA LEU A 9 5.56 -6.18 -58.87
C LEU A 9 6.17 -5.65 -57.56
N GLN A 10 7.41 -5.16 -57.65
CA GLN A 10 8.09 -4.25 -56.72
C GLN A 10 7.65 -2.79 -56.97
N LEU A 11 7.65 -1.94 -55.93
CA LEU A 11 7.71 -0.48 -56.05
C LEU A 11 8.66 0.14 -55.01
N PRO A 12 9.29 1.31 -55.31
CA PRO A 12 10.49 1.83 -54.62
C PRO A 12 10.25 3.04 -53.70
N SER A 13 11.28 3.38 -52.92
CA SER A 13 11.44 4.52 -51.98
C SER A 13 11.47 5.91 -52.65
N PRO A 14 11.27 7.02 -51.89
CA PRO A 14 11.75 8.34 -52.31
C PRO A 14 12.65 9.08 -51.28
N GLU A 15 13.61 9.82 -51.83
CA GLU A 15 14.55 10.77 -51.19
C GLU A 15 14.03 12.22 -51.11
N LEU A 16 14.75 13.00 -50.28
CA LEU A 16 14.76 14.43 -49.99
C LEU A 16 14.44 15.46 -51.11
N LEU A 17 13.87 16.60 -50.68
CA LEU A 17 14.20 17.95 -51.21
C LEU A 17 13.98 19.05 -50.14
N GLN A 18 14.98 19.92 -49.98
CA GLN A 18 15.03 21.14 -49.16
C GLN A 18 14.30 22.32 -49.83
N LEU A 19 13.81 23.30 -49.06
CA LEU A 19 13.80 24.74 -49.43
C LEU A 19 13.52 25.65 -48.21
N GLN A 20 14.06 26.87 -48.28
CA GLN A 20 14.38 27.81 -47.19
C GLN A 20 13.25 28.78 -46.74
N ALA A 21 13.53 29.46 -45.62
CA ALA A 21 12.73 30.40 -44.82
C ALA A 21 12.45 31.80 -45.42
N PRO A 22 11.72 32.65 -44.68
CA PRO A 22 12.17 34.04 -44.47
C PRO A 22 12.24 34.46 -42.98
N SER A 23 13.17 35.37 -42.70
CA SER A 23 13.51 35.96 -41.39
C SER A 23 12.85 37.32 -41.16
N ILE A 24 12.41 37.63 -39.93
CA ILE A 24 12.49 38.99 -39.36
C ILE A 24 12.96 38.90 -37.90
N THR A 25 13.92 39.76 -37.59
CA THR A 25 14.72 39.95 -36.38
C THR A 25 13.98 40.65 -35.23
N SER A 26 14.26 40.26 -33.98
CA SER A 26 14.56 41.23 -32.91
C SER A 26 15.40 40.56 -31.80
N ARG A 27 16.40 41.32 -31.33
CA ARG A 27 17.44 40.97 -30.36
C ARG A 27 16.90 41.04 -28.93
N ALA A 28 17.23 40.04 -28.10
CA ALA A 28 17.61 40.26 -26.70
C ALA A 28 18.39 39.04 -26.16
N SER A 29 19.71 39.24 -26.05
CA SER A 29 20.56 38.93 -24.89
C SER A 29 20.49 37.55 -24.23
N ALA A 30 21.60 36.83 -24.36
CA ALA A 30 21.97 35.65 -23.61
C ALA A 30 21.98 35.85 -22.08
N CYS A 31 21.52 34.83 -21.36
CA CYS A 31 22.21 34.34 -20.17
C CYS A 31 21.87 32.85 -19.99
N ARG A 32 22.79 31.97 -20.41
CA ARG A 32 22.81 30.58 -19.96
C ARG A 32 23.43 30.61 -18.56
N LEU A 33 22.68 30.22 -17.55
CA LEU A 33 23.23 29.82 -16.27
C LEU A 33 22.75 28.40 -15.96
N SER A 34 23.70 27.48 -16.00
CA SER A 34 23.58 26.15 -15.43
C SER A 34 23.33 26.29 -13.94
N ALA A 35 22.15 25.90 -13.45
CA ALA A 35 21.86 25.83 -12.04
C ALA A 35 21.37 24.41 -11.70
N SER A 36 22.30 23.46 -11.55
CA SER A 36 21.94 22.12 -11.04
C SER A 36 22.98 21.45 -10.13
N ALA A 37 23.90 22.20 -9.54
CA ALA A 37 24.85 21.64 -8.57
C ALA A 37 25.13 22.56 -7.38
N GLU A 38 25.13 23.88 -7.56
CA GLU A 38 25.50 24.83 -6.51
C GLU A 38 24.43 25.04 -5.44
N VAL A 39 23.13 24.86 -5.78
CA VAL A 39 22.02 24.99 -4.81
C VAL A 39 22.01 23.85 -3.78
N VAL A 40 22.43 22.64 -4.19
CA VAL A 40 22.56 21.48 -3.29
C VAL A 40 23.82 21.61 -2.40
N ALA A 41 24.89 22.23 -2.91
CA ALA A 41 26.10 22.51 -2.12
C ALA A 41 25.88 23.58 -1.04
N SER A 42 25.05 24.59 -1.31
CA SER A 42 24.74 25.66 -0.35
C SER A 42 23.95 25.19 0.89
N ILE A 43 23.23 24.06 0.80
CA ILE A 43 22.56 23.42 1.94
C ILE A 43 23.53 22.55 2.75
N MET A 44 24.65 22.11 2.16
CA MET A 44 25.65 21.25 2.82
C MET A 44 26.78 22.04 3.50
N GLN A 45 26.98 23.32 3.17
CA GLN A 45 28.02 24.17 3.78
C GLN A 45 27.65 24.81 5.12
N SER A 46 26.39 24.71 5.56
CA SER A 46 25.93 25.17 6.89
C SER A 46 26.06 24.12 8.00
N LEU A 47 26.72 22.98 7.72
CA LEU A 47 27.00 21.91 8.68
C LEU A 47 28.52 21.70 8.85
N ASN A 48 29.24 22.72 9.31
CA ASN A 48 30.57 22.53 9.86
C ASN A 48 30.45 22.20 11.35
N ILE A 49 30.54 20.92 11.71
CA ILE A 49 30.93 20.51 13.06
C ILE A 49 32.38 20.05 12.99
N THR A 50 33.25 20.92 13.49
CA THR A 50 34.66 20.67 13.74
C THR A 50 34.80 19.47 14.69
N ALA A 51 35.50 18.43 14.25
CA ALA A 51 35.86 17.30 15.08
C ALA A 51 36.83 17.75 16.19
N ALA A 52 36.34 17.86 17.42
CA ALA A 52 37.19 17.96 18.61
C ALA A 52 37.42 16.54 19.15
N HIS A 53 38.63 16.02 18.92
CA HIS A 53 39.16 14.85 19.61
C HIS A 53 39.14 15.07 21.14
N ARG A 54 38.44 14.22 21.89
CA ARG A 54 38.77 13.94 23.29
C ARG A 54 38.70 12.44 23.56
N SER A 55 39.88 11.89 23.82
CA SER A 55 40.12 10.55 24.32
C SER A 55 39.44 10.35 25.68
N VAL A 56 38.66 9.28 25.83
CA VAL A 56 38.24 8.77 27.14
C VAL A 56 38.52 7.28 27.19
N THR A 57 39.31 6.93 28.20
CA THR A 57 39.78 5.61 28.61
C THR A 57 38.63 4.63 28.90
N VAL A 58 38.71 3.45 28.30
CA VAL A 58 37.84 2.29 28.60
C VAL A 58 38.32 1.61 29.87
N SER A 59 37.48 1.56 30.91
CA SER A 59 37.68 0.69 32.06
C SER A 59 36.99 -0.65 31.81
N ALA A 60 37.75 -1.74 31.96
CA ALA A 60 37.33 -3.11 31.72
C ALA A 60 36.43 -3.63 32.85
N TYR A 61 35.39 -4.39 32.48
CA TYR A 61 34.64 -5.25 33.40
C TYR A 61 34.68 -6.69 32.86
N GLN A 62 35.31 -7.59 33.62
CA GLN A 62 35.38 -9.03 33.36
C GLN A 62 34.21 -9.75 34.06
N PRO A 63 33.59 -10.76 33.43
CA PRO A 63 32.90 -11.82 34.15
C PRO A 63 33.78 -13.08 34.26
N THR A 64 33.75 -13.65 35.45
CA THR A 64 34.51 -14.80 35.92
C THR A 64 34.06 -16.13 35.30
N ARG A 65 35.03 -17.04 35.19
CA ARG A 65 34.98 -18.34 34.52
C ARG A 65 34.79 -19.43 35.58
N GLY A 66 33.68 -20.17 35.54
CA GLY A 66 33.51 -21.45 36.25
C GLY A 66 33.66 -22.61 35.27
N LYS A 67 34.70 -23.44 35.45
CA LYS A 67 34.98 -24.65 34.67
C LYS A 67 34.45 -25.88 35.42
N THR A 68 33.75 -26.78 34.71
CA THR A 68 33.84 -28.22 34.99
C THR A 68 33.90 -28.97 33.66
N VAL A 69 34.97 -29.75 33.50
CA VAL A 69 35.32 -30.57 32.33
C VAL A 69 34.94 -32.01 32.65
N LEU A 70 34.28 -32.73 31.74
CA LEU A 70 34.41 -34.18 31.58
C LEU A 70 34.22 -34.58 30.11
N GLN A 71 35.05 -35.51 29.66
CA GLN A 71 35.30 -35.94 28.27
C GLN A 71 34.49 -37.22 27.87
N PRO A 72 34.58 -37.72 26.62
CA PRO A 72 33.48 -38.41 25.91
C PRO A 72 33.50 -39.95 25.99
N GLY A 73 32.32 -40.55 25.77
CA GLY A 73 32.09 -42.01 25.67
C GLY A 73 31.25 -42.36 24.43
N ALA A 74 31.53 -43.53 23.84
CA ALA A 74 31.26 -43.91 22.45
C ALA A 74 29.95 -44.71 22.19
N PHE A 75 29.60 -44.81 20.89
CA PHE A 75 28.71 -45.77 20.18
C PHE A 75 27.21 -45.80 20.56
N ASN A 76 26.25 -45.75 19.61
CA ASN A 76 26.04 -46.78 18.59
C ASN A 76 25.25 -46.28 17.35
N GLN A 77 25.62 -46.83 16.19
CA GLN A 77 24.96 -46.68 14.90
C GLN A 77 23.74 -47.60 14.78
N SER A 78 22.67 -47.16 14.11
CA SER A 78 21.77 -48.08 13.39
C SER A 78 21.31 -47.45 12.08
N LYS A 79 21.46 -48.23 11.01
CA LYS A 79 21.13 -47.93 9.61
C LYS A 79 19.63 -48.19 9.31
N PRO A 80 19.11 -47.63 8.20
CA PRO A 80 17.68 -47.69 7.86
C PRO A 80 17.30 -48.97 7.11
N SER A 81 16.09 -49.48 7.38
CA SER A 81 15.50 -50.62 6.68
C SER A 81 14.83 -50.19 5.37
N GLN A 82 15.21 -50.87 4.30
CA GLN A 82 14.62 -50.84 2.96
C GLN A 82 13.22 -51.45 2.96
N LEU A 83 12.29 -50.85 2.21
CA LEU A 83 11.13 -51.52 1.65
C LEU A 83 11.01 -51.14 0.17
N THR A 84 10.81 -52.17 -0.65
CA THR A 84 10.82 -52.22 -2.11
C THR A 84 9.56 -51.63 -2.75
N PRO A 85 9.60 -51.28 -4.05
CA PRO A 85 8.47 -50.70 -4.77
C PRO A 85 7.62 -51.80 -5.45
N ASP A 86 6.30 -51.75 -5.27
CA ASP A 86 5.36 -52.53 -6.07
C ASP A 86 4.79 -51.70 -7.23
N HIS A 87 4.87 -52.32 -8.41
CA HIS A 87 4.30 -51.91 -9.68
C HIS A 87 2.77 -51.81 -9.63
N VAL A 88 2.20 -50.68 -10.07
CA VAL A 88 0.90 -50.65 -10.76
C VAL A 88 0.99 -49.69 -11.95
N GLN A 89 0.32 -50.12 -13.02
CA GLN A 89 0.52 -49.79 -14.43
C GLN A 89 0.09 -48.37 -14.83
N ASN A 90 0.77 -47.86 -15.87
CA ASN A 90 0.38 -46.70 -16.65
C ASN A 90 -0.85 -47.03 -17.53
N ASP A 91 -1.85 -46.15 -17.52
CA ASP A 91 -2.85 -46.08 -18.60
C ASP A 91 -3.05 -44.60 -19.00
N PRO A 92 -2.87 -44.21 -20.28
CA PRO A 92 -2.94 -42.82 -20.72
C PRO A 92 -4.25 -42.56 -21.46
N SER A 93 -5.29 -42.18 -20.74
CA SER A 93 -6.44 -41.50 -21.33
C SER A 93 -7.20 -40.75 -20.26
N ASP A 94 -7.07 -39.43 -20.23
CA ASP A 94 -8.20 -38.55 -19.92
C ASP A 94 -7.85 -37.11 -20.34
N ILE A 95 -8.42 -36.75 -21.49
CA ILE A 95 -8.42 -35.42 -22.07
C ILE A 95 -9.34 -34.55 -21.19
N VAL A 96 -8.75 -33.58 -20.50
CA VAL A 96 -9.50 -32.61 -19.69
C VAL A 96 -10.32 -31.70 -20.62
N SER A 97 -11.64 -31.86 -20.61
CA SER A 97 -12.59 -30.90 -21.19
C SER A 97 -12.77 -29.67 -20.29
N PRO A 98 -13.04 -28.47 -20.83
CA PRO A 98 -13.19 -27.25 -20.03
C PRO A 98 -14.45 -27.33 -19.14
N LEU A 99 -14.30 -27.07 -17.84
CA LEU A 99 -15.42 -26.98 -16.91
C LEU A 99 -16.39 -25.86 -17.30
N ASP A 100 -17.66 -26.22 -17.47
CA ASP A 100 -18.78 -25.30 -17.69
C ASP A 100 -19.17 -24.60 -16.39
N LEU A 101 -18.97 -23.28 -16.34
CA LEU A 101 -19.10 -22.42 -15.17
C LEU A 101 -20.55 -21.98 -14.89
N GLN A 102 -21.54 -22.57 -15.58
CA GLN A 102 -22.96 -22.18 -15.47
C GLN A 102 -23.84 -23.15 -14.66
N SER A 103 -23.34 -24.32 -14.26
CA SER A 103 -24.16 -25.34 -13.57
C SER A 103 -24.09 -25.34 -12.04
N LEU A 104 -23.31 -24.45 -11.42
CA LEU A 104 -23.20 -24.32 -9.95
C LEU A 104 -24.20 -23.32 -9.32
N ALA A 105 -25.21 -22.91 -10.07
CA ALA A 105 -26.23 -21.97 -9.62
C ALA A 105 -27.64 -22.57 -9.72
N LYS A 106 -27.91 -23.63 -8.95
CA LYS A 106 -29.27 -24.03 -8.54
C LYS A 106 -29.21 -25.14 -7.50
N GLU A 107 -29.68 -24.79 -6.30
CA GLU A 107 -30.42 -25.60 -5.31
C GLU A 107 -30.05 -25.19 -3.88
N LEU A 108 -30.91 -24.35 -3.30
CA LEU A 108 -31.00 -24.10 -1.86
C LEU A 108 -32.42 -24.49 -1.46
N PRO A 109 -32.64 -25.46 -0.55
CA PRO A 109 -33.94 -25.66 0.06
C PRO A 109 -34.15 -24.63 1.16
N ASP A 110 -35.30 -23.94 1.09
CA ASP A 110 -35.85 -23.14 2.18
C ASP A 110 -36.28 -24.07 3.32
N THR A 111 -35.57 -24.02 4.45
CA THR A 111 -36.11 -24.49 5.73
C THR A 111 -35.76 -23.49 6.83
N VAL A 112 -36.81 -22.84 7.32
CA VAL A 112 -36.82 -22.05 8.56
C VAL A 112 -36.48 -22.99 9.72
N ASP A 113 -35.37 -22.76 10.42
CA ASP A 113 -35.07 -23.50 11.65
C ASP A 113 -34.53 -22.59 12.76
N ASN A 114 -35.23 -22.65 13.90
CA ASN A 114 -34.97 -21.95 15.15
C ASN A 114 -33.86 -22.68 15.92
N THR A 115 -32.63 -22.18 15.97
CA THR A 115 -31.67 -22.57 17.02
C THR A 115 -30.73 -21.43 17.43
N ARG A 116 -30.99 -20.85 18.62
CA ARG A 116 -29.97 -20.15 19.41
C ARG A 116 -28.85 -21.16 19.75
N ASN A 117 -27.59 -20.73 19.68
CA ASN A 117 -26.34 -21.45 20.03
C ASN A 117 -25.76 -22.48 19.02
N LYS A 118 -25.64 -22.15 17.73
CA LYS A 118 -24.63 -22.80 16.87
C LYS A 118 -23.39 -21.90 16.79
N GLN A 119 -22.22 -22.42 17.16
CA GLN A 119 -20.94 -21.74 16.89
C GLN A 119 -20.84 -21.46 15.38
N PRO A 120 -20.23 -20.33 14.96
CA PRO A 120 -20.09 -20.03 13.54
C PRO A 120 -19.32 -21.16 12.84
N ALA A 121 -19.65 -21.46 11.58
CA ALA A 121 -18.85 -22.38 10.79
C ALA A 121 -17.50 -21.73 10.44
N ILE A 122 -16.40 -22.49 10.50
CA ILE A 122 -15.06 -22.07 10.07
C ILE A 122 -15.14 -21.71 8.59
N SER A 123 -15.06 -20.42 8.29
CA SER A 123 -15.19 -19.92 6.93
C SER A 123 -14.70 -18.48 6.80
N ILE A 124 -14.55 -18.08 5.55
CA ILE A 124 -14.27 -16.72 5.13
C ILE A 124 -15.44 -16.19 4.31
N GLU A 125 -15.79 -14.94 4.53
CA GLU A 125 -16.70 -14.15 3.71
C GLU A 125 -15.96 -12.89 3.23
N VAL A 126 -15.89 -12.69 1.91
CA VAL A 126 -15.37 -11.44 1.33
C VAL A 126 -16.47 -10.39 1.44
N LEU A 127 -16.17 -9.27 2.09
CA LEU A 127 -17.12 -8.17 2.19
C LEU A 127 -17.24 -7.50 0.83
N LYS A 128 -18.44 -7.55 0.25
CA LYS A 128 -18.66 -7.14 -1.12
C LYS A 128 -18.69 -5.61 -1.24
N PRO A 129 -18.16 -5.07 -2.36
CA PRO A 129 -18.38 -3.70 -2.81
C PRO A 129 -19.84 -3.24 -2.74
N SER A 130 -20.04 -1.95 -2.49
CA SER A 130 -21.35 -1.31 -2.56
C SER A 130 -21.92 -1.33 -4.00
N THR A 131 -21.05 -1.22 -5.00
CA THR A 131 -21.36 -1.36 -6.43
C THR A 131 -20.31 -2.22 -7.13
N ARG A 132 -20.72 -3.04 -8.12
CA ARG A 132 -19.75 -3.80 -8.93
C ARG A 132 -19.23 -2.92 -10.05
N THR A 133 -18.09 -2.26 -9.86
CA THR A 133 -17.50 -1.35 -10.86
C THR A 133 -16.66 -2.04 -11.95
N GLY A 134 -16.84 -3.35 -12.14
CA GLY A 134 -16.57 -3.95 -13.45
C GLY A 134 -15.10 -4.19 -13.82
N SER A 135 -14.12 -3.89 -12.96
CA SER A 135 -12.77 -4.42 -13.20
C SER A 135 -12.75 -5.91 -12.85
N ARG A 136 -12.97 -6.74 -13.88
CA ARG A 136 -12.97 -8.20 -13.83
C ARG A 136 -11.69 -8.75 -13.19
N GLU A 137 -10.57 -8.05 -13.34
CA GLU A 137 -9.25 -8.45 -12.83
C GLU A 137 -9.20 -8.45 -11.30
N TYR A 138 -9.62 -7.36 -10.64
CA TYR A 138 -9.69 -7.29 -9.17
C TYR A 138 -10.57 -8.40 -8.59
N ALA A 139 -11.75 -8.61 -9.18
CA ALA A 139 -12.70 -9.61 -8.73
C ALA A 139 -12.13 -11.03 -8.84
N VAL A 140 -11.39 -11.34 -9.91
CA VAL A 140 -10.75 -12.64 -10.11
C VAL A 140 -9.63 -12.86 -9.10
N GLU A 141 -8.74 -11.88 -8.91
CA GLU A 141 -7.64 -11.98 -7.96
C GLU A 141 -8.14 -12.17 -6.51
N MET A 142 -9.13 -11.37 -6.10
CA MET A 142 -9.75 -11.51 -4.78
C MET A 142 -10.46 -12.86 -4.61
N ALA A 143 -11.21 -13.31 -5.61
CA ALA A 143 -11.89 -14.61 -5.55
C ALA A 143 -10.90 -15.78 -5.46
N LEU A 144 -9.78 -15.73 -6.20
CA LEU A 144 -8.72 -16.73 -6.13
C LEU A 144 -8.09 -16.79 -4.73
N LEU A 145 -7.72 -15.64 -4.17
CA LEU A 145 -7.15 -15.57 -2.82
C LEU A 145 -8.14 -16.07 -1.75
N ALA A 146 -9.40 -15.63 -1.82
CA ALA A 146 -10.44 -16.06 -0.90
C ALA A 146 -10.67 -17.58 -0.96
N ASN A 147 -10.70 -18.16 -2.17
CA ASN A 147 -10.82 -19.60 -2.37
C ASN A 147 -9.63 -20.36 -1.77
N GLN A 148 -8.39 -19.88 -1.98
CA GLN A 148 -7.20 -20.51 -1.39
C GLN A 148 -7.27 -20.53 0.13
N VAL A 149 -7.63 -19.41 0.76
CA VAL A 149 -7.84 -19.32 2.21
C VAL A 149 -8.97 -20.24 2.67
N HIS A 150 -10.10 -20.24 1.95
CA HIS A 150 -11.25 -21.09 2.24
C HIS A 150 -10.88 -22.57 2.29
N THR A 151 -10.02 -23.06 1.39
CA THR A 151 -9.58 -24.48 1.43
C THR A 151 -8.86 -24.85 2.73
N GLY A 152 -8.04 -23.94 3.27
CA GLY A 152 -7.34 -24.19 4.54
C GLY A 152 -8.29 -24.16 5.73
N LEU A 153 -9.19 -23.18 5.76
CA LEU A 153 -10.22 -23.04 6.78
C LEU A 153 -11.13 -24.28 6.83
N GLN A 154 -11.62 -24.77 5.69
CA GLN A 154 -12.41 -26.01 5.60
C GLN A 154 -11.64 -27.24 6.09
N ALA A 155 -10.33 -27.29 5.82
CA ALA A 155 -9.44 -28.34 6.31
C ALA A 155 -9.01 -28.16 7.78
N ARG A 156 -9.59 -27.18 8.51
CA ARG A 156 -9.26 -26.83 9.90
C ARG A 156 -7.77 -26.53 10.12
N VAL A 157 -7.13 -25.96 9.11
CA VAL A 157 -5.74 -25.50 9.22
C VAL A 157 -5.73 -24.20 10.04
N ALA A 158 -5.17 -24.28 11.24
CA ALA A 158 -5.09 -23.15 12.16
C ALA A 158 -4.35 -21.94 11.54
N PRO A 159 -4.85 -20.70 11.75
CA PRO A 159 -4.08 -19.47 11.61
C PRO A 159 -2.79 -19.54 12.44
N VAL A 160 -1.70 -18.93 11.96
CA VAL A 160 -0.45 -18.82 12.74
C VAL A 160 -0.25 -17.37 13.12
N PRO A 161 -0.25 -17.01 14.41
CA PRO A 161 0.03 -15.63 14.82
C PRO A 161 1.47 -15.23 14.45
N ILE A 162 1.65 -13.97 14.12
CA ILE A 162 2.97 -13.35 13.92
C ILE A 162 3.34 -12.60 15.21
N GLU A 163 4.57 -12.79 15.67
CA GLU A 163 5.01 -12.23 16.95
C GLU A 163 5.50 -10.78 16.83
N ASP A 164 6.30 -10.47 15.81
CA ASP A 164 6.94 -9.17 15.62
C ASP A 164 5.99 -8.13 14.99
N CYS A 165 4.86 -7.88 15.64
CA CYS A 165 3.82 -6.92 15.23
C CYS A 165 3.24 -6.19 16.45
N THR A 166 2.61 -5.03 16.23
CA THR A 166 1.95 -4.24 17.29
C THR A 166 0.50 -4.66 17.58
N GLY A 167 -0.09 -5.48 16.71
CA GLY A 167 -1.45 -6.01 16.84
C GLY A 167 -1.54 -7.47 16.42
N GLY A 168 -2.78 -7.95 16.32
CA GLY A 168 -3.08 -9.29 15.82
C GLY A 168 -2.83 -9.40 14.33
N VAL A 169 -1.87 -10.24 13.96
CA VAL A 169 -1.55 -10.54 12.56
C VAL A 169 -1.37 -12.05 12.44
N TYR A 170 -1.99 -12.64 11.42
CA TYR A 170 -2.03 -14.09 11.25
C TYR A 170 -1.66 -14.51 9.84
N TYR A 171 -0.76 -15.48 9.70
CA TYR A 171 -0.64 -16.23 8.47
C TYR A 171 -1.81 -17.20 8.33
N LEU A 172 -2.51 -17.09 7.20
CA LEU A 172 -3.46 -18.09 6.73
C LEU A 172 -2.79 -18.98 5.68
N ARG A 173 -3.19 -20.25 5.68
CA ARG A 173 -2.57 -21.29 4.87
C ARG A 173 -3.63 -22.06 4.10
N THR A 174 -3.23 -22.63 2.96
CA THR A 174 -4.08 -23.58 2.22
C THR A 174 -4.24 -24.90 2.97
N LYS A 175 -5.10 -25.80 2.47
CA LYS A 175 -5.24 -27.18 3.01
C LYS A 175 -3.92 -27.96 3.11
N ASN A 176 -2.95 -27.64 2.25
CA ASN A 176 -1.61 -28.24 2.22
C ASN A 176 -0.61 -27.48 3.11
N ARG A 177 -1.09 -26.62 4.03
CA ARG A 177 -0.29 -25.81 4.96
C ARG A 177 0.70 -24.84 4.30
N ARG A 178 0.51 -24.53 3.00
CA ARG A 178 1.29 -23.47 2.31
C ARG A 178 0.78 -22.10 2.71
N LEU A 179 1.67 -21.18 3.08
CA LEU A 179 1.36 -19.76 3.31
C LEU A 179 0.67 -19.17 2.08
N THR A 180 -0.45 -18.48 2.29
CA THR A 180 -1.27 -17.95 1.20
C THR A 180 -1.76 -16.53 1.44
N ALA A 181 -1.99 -16.15 2.71
CA ALA A 181 -2.47 -14.82 3.04
C ALA A 181 -1.97 -14.38 4.43
N VAL A 182 -1.97 -13.08 4.64
CA VAL A 182 -1.81 -12.43 5.94
C VAL A 182 -3.17 -11.79 6.28
N PHE A 183 -3.70 -12.10 7.45
CA PHE A 183 -4.95 -11.54 7.95
C PHE A 183 -4.70 -10.67 9.17
N LYS A 184 -5.24 -9.44 9.15
CA LYS A 184 -5.12 -8.43 10.19
C LYS A 184 -6.52 -8.05 10.69
N PRO A 185 -7.02 -8.68 11.77
CA PRO A 185 -8.33 -8.35 12.35
C PRO A 185 -8.37 -6.90 12.87
N ALA A 186 -9.42 -6.17 12.54
CA ALA A 186 -9.58 -4.76 12.93
C ALA A 186 -9.72 -4.60 14.45
N ASP A 187 -10.34 -5.57 15.13
CA ASP A 187 -10.52 -5.56 16.59
C ASP A 187 -9.22 -5.87 17.36
N GLU A 188 -8.19 -6.38 16.67
CA GLU A 188 -6.89 -6.73 17.23
C GLU A 188 -5.77 -5.74 16.85
N GLU A 189 -6.09 -4.64 16.16
CA GLU A 189 -5.12 -3.58 15.83
C GLU A 189 -4.47 -2.97 17.09
N ALA A 190 -3.34 -2.26 16.92
CA ALA A 190 -2.76 -1.47 17.99
C ALA A 190 -3.81 -0.53 18.60
N TYR A 191 -3.97 -0.56 19.93
CA TYR A 191 -4.98 0.19 20.68
C TYR A 191 -6.45 -0.17 20.41
N ALA A 192 -6.72 -1.26 19.68
CA ALA A 192 -8.05 -1.83 19.57
C ALA A 192 -8.41 -2.66 20.83
N PRO A 193 -9.71 -2.89 21.12
CA PRO A 193 -10.15 -3.55 22.35
C PRO A 193 -9.60 -4.97 22.53
N ASN A 194 -9.35 -5.70 21.44
CA ASN A 194 -8.96 -7.11 21.46
C ASN A 194 -7.49 -7.31 21.05
N ASN A 195 -6.62 -6.32 21.29
CA ASN A 195 -5.20 -6.42 20.92
C ASN A 195 -4.48 -7.55 21.71
N PRO A 196 -3.95 -8.60 21.04
CA PRO A 196 -3.30 -9.73 21.70
C PRO A 196 -1.90 -9.43 22.23
N LYS A 197 -1.31 -8.29 21.86
CA LYS A 197 0.07 -7.89 22.20
C LYS A 197 0.10 -6.90 23.37
N HIS A 198 -1.04 -6.64 23.99
CA HIS A 198 -1.20 -5.73 25.13
C HIS A 198 -0.77 -4.28 24.85
N PHE A 199 -0.69 -3.89 23.57
CA PHE A 199 -0.62 -2.48 23.18
C PHE A 199 -2.02 -1.87 23.30
N HIS A 200 -2.39 -1.52 24.54
CA HIS A 200 -3.66 -0.86 24.87
C HIS A 200 -3.46 0.64 25.07
N LYS A 201 -4.55 1.41 24.96
CA LYS A 201 -4.53 2.86 25.20
C LYS A 201 -4.11 3.16 26.64
N PRO A 202 -3.32 4.20 26.90
CA PRO A 202 -3.08 4.68 28.26
C PRO A 202 -4.40 5.13 28.89
N GLU A 203 -4.71 4.67 30.11
CA GLU A 203 -5.97 4.92 30.83
C GLU A 203 -6.31 6.42 31.01
N GLN A 204 -5.31 7.30 30.91
CA GLN A 204 -5.44 8.75 31.11
C GLN A 204 -5.69 9.55 29.82
N SER A 205 -5.82 8.90 28.67
CA SER A 205 -6.10 9.56 27.40
C SER A 205 -7.61 9.73 27.16
N SER A 206 -8.17 10.88 27.54
CA SER A 206 -9.55 11.25 27.24
C SER A 206 -9.68 11.65 25.76
N GLY A 207 -9.82 10.67 24.86
CA GLY A 207 -10.11 10.93 23.45
C GLY A 207 -9.95 9.72 22.53
N ILE A 208 -10.36 9.90 21.26
CA ILE A 208 -10.09 8.98 20.14
C ILE A 208 -8.59 9.09 19.79
N SER A 209 -7.70 8.63 20.68
CA SER A 209 -6.28 8.51 20.33
C SER A 209 -6.03 7.08 19.85
N ALA A 210 -5.68 6.94 18.58
CA ALA A 210 -5.05 5.74 18.06
C ALA A 210 -3.53 5.84 18.20
N MET A 211 -2.80 4.82 17.73
CA MET A 211 -1.33 4.82 17.74
C MET A 211 -0.76 5.98 16.94
N ARG A 212 -1.48 6.38 15.89
CA ARG A 212 -1.13 7.51 15.04
C ARG A 212 -2.23 8.56 15.04
N GLN A 213 -1.86 9.83 15.05
CA GLN A 213 -2.83 10.90 14.94
C GLN A 213 -3.47 10.84 13.54
N GLY A 214 -4.80 10.78 13.48
CA GLY A 214 -5.56 10.83 12.22
C GLY A 214 -5.98 9.49 11.61
N ILE A 215 -5.71 8.36 12.25
CA ILE A 215 -6.21 7.04 11.83
C ILE A 215 -6.81 6.38 13.06
N SER A 216 -8.12 6.09 13.12
CA SER A 216 -8.68 5.46 14.33
C SER A 216 -8.29 3.98 14.40
N ALA A 217 -8.20 3.44 15.62
CA ALA A 217 -8.06 1.99 15.81
C ALA A 217 -9.29 1.28 15.23
N GLY A 218 -9.05 0.27 14.38
CA GLY A 218 -10.05 -0.44 13.58
C GLY A 218 -10.15 0.05 12.14
N ASP A 219 -9.54 1.19 11.78
CA ASP A 219 -9.62 1.74 10.43
C ASP A 219 -8.41 1.38 9.55
N ALA A 220 -7.41 0.67 10.07
CA ALA A 220 -6.22 0.29 9.29
C ALA A 220 -6.59 -0.70 8.19
N ALA A 221 -7.52 -1.61 8.47
CA ALA A 221 -8.00 -2.60 7.50
C ALA A 221 -8.54 -1.96 6.20
N VAL A 222 -9.30 -0.87 6.30
CA VAL A 222 -9.83 -0.15 5.13
C VAL A 222 -8.70 0.48 4.30
N ARG A 223 -7.68 1.00 4.98
CA ARG A 223 -6.52 1.65 4.34
C ARG A 223 -5.63 0.67 3.60
N GLU A 224 -5.47 -0.55 4.11
CA GLU A 224 -4.82 -1.65 3.40
C GLU A 224 -5.51 -1.96 2.07
N VAL A 225 -6.85 -2.02 2.07
CA VAL A 225 -7.64 -2.25 0.86
C VAL A 225 -7.55 -1.05 -0.08
N ALA A 226 -7.63 0.17 0.45
CA ALA A 226 -7.50 1.39 -0.35
C ALA A 226 -6.16 1.46 -1.07
N ALA A 227 -5.05 1.15 -0.41
CA ALA A 227 -3.72 1.16 -1.02
C ALA A 227 -3.63 0.19 -2.21
N TYR A 228 -4.24 -0.99 -2.11
CA TYR A 228 -4.31 -1.95 -3.21
C TYR A 228 -5.17 -1.47 -4.38
N LEU A 229 -6.35 -0.89 -4.10
CA LEU A 229 -7.23 -0.37 -5.15
C LEU A 229 -6.62 0.83 -5.87
N LEU A 230 -5.88 1.67 -5.14
CA LEU A 230 -5.21 2.86 -5.65
C LEU A 230 -3.87 2.56 -6.34
N ASP A 231 -3.35 1.34 -6.27
CA ASP A 231 -2.19 0.90 -7.05
C ASP A 231 -2.62 0.47 -8.46
N HIS A 232 -2.92 1.47 -9.30
CA HIS A 232 -3.39 1.26 -10.66
C HIS A 232 -2.40 0.40 -11.45
N GLN A 233 -2.92 -0.60 -12.16
CA GLN A 233 -2.10 -1.50 -12.98
C GLN A 233 -0.97 -2.20 -12.20
N ARG A 234 -1.05 -2.25 -10.86
CA ARG A 234 -0.02 -2.81 -9.97
C ARG A 234 1.34 -2.14 -10.14
N PHE A 235 1.36 -0.82 -10.36
CA PHE A 235 2.59 -0.08 -10.63
C PHE A 235 3.60 -0.20 -9.48
N ALA A 236 3.14 -0.03 -8.23
CA ALA A 236 3.93 -0.23 -7.02
C ALA A 236 3.99 -1.70 -6.57
N LYS A 237 3.10 -2.55 -7.10
CA LYS A 237 2.98 -3.99 -6.84
C LYS A 237 2.40 -4.33 -5.47
N VAL A 238 1.46 -3.53 -4.98
CA VAL A 238 0.73 -3.85 -3.73
C VAL A 238 0.04 -5.22 -3.90
N PRO A 239 0.28 -6.19 -3.01
CA PRO A 239 -0.35 -7.50 -3.11
C PRO A 239 -1.88 -7.40 -3.02
N THR A 240 -2.57 -8.36 -3.65
CA THR A 240 -4.04 -8.44 -3.61
C THR A 240 -4.54 -8.36 -2.17
N THR A 241 -5.33 -7.31 -1.89
CA THR A 241 -5.82 -7.02 -0.55
C THR A 241 -7.32 -6.78 -0.58
N MET A 242 -8.06 -7.40 0.35
CA MET A 242 -9.52 -7.25 0.45
C MET A 242 -9.97 -7.18 1.91
N LEU A 243 -11.17 -6.65 2.13
CA LEU A 243 -11.87 -6.76 3.40
C LEU A 243 -12.55 -8.14 3.48
N ALA A 244 -12.28 -8.86 4.57
CA ALA A 244 -12.85 -10.19 4.79
C ALA A 244 -13.31 -10.36 6.24
N SER A 245 -14.39 -11.10 6.41
CA SER A 245 -14.87 -11.60 7.69
C SER A 245 -14.53 -13.08 7.83
N VAL A 246 -13.64 -13.40 8.76
CA VAL A 246 -13.09 -14.74 8.94
C VAL A 246 -13.47 -15.27 10.32
N PHE A 247 -13.94 -16.52 10.38
CA PHE A 247 -14.10 -17.23 11.64
C PHE A 247 -13.11 -18.39 11.73
N HIS A 248 -12.35 -18.42 12.82
CA HIS A 248 -11.57 -19.56 13.25
C HIS A 248 -11.42 -19.55 14.77
N PRO A 249 -11.62 -20.67 15.49
CA PRO A 249 -11.54 -20.69 16.95
C PRO A 249 -10.16 -20.34 17.51
N ASP A 250 -9.09 -20.58 16.76
CA ASP A 250 -7.70 -20.30 17.18
C ASP A 250 -7.26 -18.83 16.98
N PHE A 251 -8.15 -17.93 16.56
CA PHE A 251 -7.86 -16.49 16.68
C PHE A 251 -7.83 -16.05 18.15
N HIS A 252 -7.29 -14.87 18.41
CA HIS A 252 -7.35 -14.29 19.75
C HIS A 252 -8.76 -13.86 20.11
N TYR A 253 -9.25 -14.29 21.27
CA TYR A 253 -10.50 -13.84 21.86
C TYR A 253 -10.25 -13.53 23.34
N GLN A 254 -10.90 -12.51 23.88
CA GLN A 254 -10.84 -12.27 25.31
C GLN A 254 -11.48 -13.43 26.07
N ALA A 255 -11.03 -13.70 27.30
CA ALA A 255 -11.53 -14.84 28.09
C ALA A 255 -13.05 -14.78 28.35
N SER A 256 -13.63 -13.57 28.34
CA SER A 256 -15.07 -13.33 28.51
C SER A 256 -15.88 -13.44 27.23
N GLU A 257 -15.25 -13.59 26.07
CA GLU A 257 -15.91 -13.56 24.76
C GLU A 257 -16.12 -14.97 24.20
N SER A 258 -17.29 -15.20 23.60
CA SER A 258 -17.48 -16.36 22.75
C SER A 258 -16.77 -16.15 21.40
N PRO A 259 -16.10 -17.17 20.84
CA PRO A 259 -15.51 -17.07 19.50
C PRO A 259 -16.52 -16.60 18.47
N HIS A 260 -16.15 -15.54 17.74
CA HIS A 260 -16.98 -14.88 16.75
C HIS A 260 -16.17 -14.53 15.50
N ARG A 261 -16.86 -14.14 14.41
CA ARG A 261 -16.20 -13.69 13.18
C ARG A 261 -15.41 -12.42 13.43
N LYS A 262 -14.21 -12.36 12.89
CA LYS A 262 -13.36 -11.18 12.89
C LYS A 262 -13.33 -10.57 11.51
N THR A 263 -13.56 -9.27 11.42
CA THR A 263 -13.44 -8.53 10.16
C THR A 263 -12.09 -7.82 10.13
N GLY A 264 -11.41 -7.87 8.99
CA GLY A 264 -10.09 -7.26 8.84
C GLY A 264 -9.59 -7.28 7.41
N ALA A 265 -8.36 -6.80 7.23
CA ALA A 265 -7.68 -6.85 5.95
C ALA A 265 -7.09 -8.25 5.71
N LEU A 266 -7.36 -8.81 4.54
CA LEU A 266 -6.76 -10.03 4.04
C LEU A 266 -5.89 -9.71 2.83
N GLN A 267 -4.58 -9.88 2.97
CA GLN A 267 -3.60 -9.59 1.93
C GLN A 267 -2.93 -10.89 1.46
N ALA A 268 -2.69 -11.02 0.16
CA ALA A 268 -1.94 -12.14 -0.41
C ALA A 268 -0.53 -12.22 0.21
N TYR A 269 -0.13 -13.41 0.64
CA TYR A 269 1.24 -13.64 1.08
C TYR A 269 2.17 -13.66 -0.13
N ILE A 270 3.24 -12.88 -0.06
CA ILE A 270 4.29 -12.85 -1.09
C ILE A 270 5.50 -13.62 -0.58
N PRO A 271 5.89 -14.73 -1.23
CA PRO A 271 7.17 -15.35 -0.99
C PRO A 271 8.29 -14.37 -1.31
N HIS A 272 9.12 -14.08 -0.32
CA HIS A 272 10.20 -13.11 -0.40
C HIS A 272 11.45 -13.70 0.24
N ARG A 273 12.59 -13.09 -0.06
CA ARG A 273 13.87 -13.52 0.48
C ARG A 273 14.17 -12.84 1.80
N ASP A 274 14.02 -11.52 1.82
CA ASP A 274 14.40 -10.62 2.90
C ASP A 274 13.50 -9.36 2.84
N THR A 275 13.68 -8.43 3.78
CA THR A 275 13.12 -7.08 3.71
C THR A 275 14.14 -6.10 3.13
N ALA A 276 13.72 -4.87 2.83
CA ALA A 276 14.64 -3.85 2.34
C ALA A 276 15.65 -3.37 3.40
N ASP A 277 15.44 -3.68 4.69
CA ASP A 277 16.43 -3.37 5.75
C ASP A 277 17.69 -4.24 5.62
N ASP A 278 17.56 -5.44 5.04
CA ASP A 278 18.64 -6.43 4.96
C ASP A 278 19.38 -6.41 3.61
N VAL A 279 19.05 -5.47 2.73
CA VAL A 279 19.59 -5.41 1.37
C VAL A 279 20.19 -4.04 1.07
N GLY A 280 21.46 -4.04 0.65
CA GLY A 280 22.16 -2.82 0.26
C GLY A 280 21.46 -2.11 -0.90
N THR A 281 21.22 -0.81 -0.74
CA THR A 281 20.45 0.01 -1.69
C THR A 281 21.00 -0.03 -3.11
N ALA A 282 22.29 -0.29 -3.32
CA ALA A 282 22.89 -0.47 -4.65
C ALA A 282 22.24 -1.60 -5.49
N LEU A 283 21.63 -2.60 -4.85
CA LEU A 283 20.93 -3.69 -5.53
C LEU A 283 19.48 -3.36 -5.88
N ILE A 284 18.92 -2.26 -5.35
CA ILE A 284 17.52 -1.92 -5.50
C ILE A 284 17.26 -1.22 -6.85
N SER A 285 16.17 -1.61 -7.52
CA SER A 285 15.76 -1.02 -8.80
C SER A 285 15.21 0.40 -8.61
N THR A 286 15.65 1.34 -9.45
CA THR A 286 15.13 2.73 -9.43
C THR A 286 13.66 2.78 -9.77
N ALA A 287 13.20 1.92 -10.68
CA ALA A 287 11.80 1.86 -11.09
C ALA A 287 10.89 1.48 -9.91
N ASP A 288 11.28 0.50 -9.10
CA ASP A 288 10.47 0.11 -7.94
C ASP A 288 10.46 1.20 -6.86
N VAL A 289 11.60 1.86 -6.62
CA VAL A 289 11.65 2.99 -5.68
C VAL A 289 10.72 4.12 -6.14
N GLN A 290 10.73 4.47 -7.42
CA GLN A 290 9.85 5.49 -7.96
C GLN A 290 8.37 5.08 -7.87
N ALA A 291 8.04 3.81 -8.14
CA ALA A 291 6.68 3.31 -8.06
C ALA A 291 6.13 3.32 -6.63
N ILE A 292 6.92 2.84 -5.66
CA ILE A 292 6.58 2.88 -4.24
C ILE A 292 6.45 4.33 -3.77
N ALA A 293 7.39 5.21 -4.14
CA ALA A 293 7.34 6.62 -3.78
C ALA A 293 6.08 7.31 -4.29
N ILE A 294 5.70 7.07 -5.55
CA ILE A 294 4.47 7.63 -6.13
C ILE A 294 3.24 7.21 -5.31
N LEU A 295 3.13 5.93 -4.95
CA LEU A 295 2.02 5.45 -4.14
C LEU A 295 2.05 6.07 -2.74
N ASP A 296 3.17 5.97 -2.02
CA ASP A 296 3.29 6.45 -0.64
C ASP A 296 3.08 7.97 -0.53
N ILE A 297 3.53 8.75 -1.52
CA ILE A 297 3.26 10.18 -1.62
C ILE A 297 1.75 10.41 -1.68
N ARG A 298 1.02 9.77 -2.62
CA ARG A 298 -0.44 9.94 -2.75
C ARG A 298 -1.18 9.57 -1.47
N LEU A 299 -0.69 8.55 -0.77
CA LEU A 299 -1.33 8.05 0.44
C LEU A 299 -0.85 8.75 1.71
N ALA A 300 0.12 9.66 1.66
CA ALA A 300 0.80 10.21 2.84
C ALA A 300 1.12 9.13 3.88
N ASN A 301 1.80 8.07 3.44
CA ASN A 301 2.12 6.93 4.30
C ASN A 301 2.94 7.38 5.53
N GLN A 302 2.46 7.03 6.73
CA GLN A 302 3.08 7.41 7.99
C GLN A 302 4.05 6.34 8.55
N ASP A 303 4.27 5.25 7.80
CA ASP A 303 5.06 4.12 8.27
C ASP A 303 5.81 3.37 7.17
N ARG A 304 6.30 4.08 6.14
CA ARG A 304 7.13 3.44 5.12
C ARG A 304 8.58 3.30 5.60
N HIS A 305 8.90 2.15 6.16
CA HIS A 305 10.27 1.70 6.49
C HIS A 305 10.64 0.39 5.77
N GLY A 306 11.87 -0.10 5.96
CA GLY A 306 12.41 -1.21 5.17
C GLY A 306 11.77 -2.55 5.46
N GLY A 307 11.41 -2.80 6.73
CA GLY A 307 10.59 -3.93 7.12
C GLY A 307 9.25 -4.03 6.39
N ASN A 308 8.69 -2.90 5.92
CA ASN A 308 7.43 -2.87 5.17
C ASN A 308 7.64 -2.95 3.63
N ILE A 309 8.84 -3.28 3.19
CA ILE A 309 9.17 -3.45 1.76
C ILE A 309 9.86 -4.80 1.60
N LEU A 310 9.18 -5.73 0.95
CA LEU A 310 9.70 -7.06 0.68
C LEU A 310 10.69 -7.03 -0.47
N VAL A 311 11.77 -7.80 -0.33
CA VAL A 311 12.73 -8.07 -1.41
C VAL A 311 12.43 -9.43 -2.03
N VAL A 312 12.02 -9.39 -3.29
CA VAL A 312 11.65 -10.58 -4.06
C VAL A 312 12.73 -10.86 -5.10
N GLU A 313 13.13 -12.13 -5.21
CA GLU A 313 14.02 -12.54 -6.28
C GLU A 313 13.33 -12.34 -7.64
N PRO A 314 14.01 -11.75 -8.64
CA PRO A 314 13.44 -11.63 -9.97
C PRO A 314 13.14 -13.02 -10.52
N ALA A 315 11.85 -13.37 -10.65
CA ALA A 315 11.45 -14.63 -11.24
C ALA A 315 11.95 -14.70 -12.69
N THR A 316 13.04 -15.43 -12.93
CA THR A 316 13.49 -15.70 -14.30
C THR A 316 12.61 -16.83 -14.82
N ARG A 317 11.58 -16.53 -15.60
CA ARG A 317 10.87 -17.55 -16.37
C ARG A 317 11.82 -18.10 -17.43
N VAL A 318 12.49 -19.21 -17.15
CA VAL A 318 13.18 -19.99 -18.17
C VAL A 318 12.22 -21.08 -18.63
N THR A 319 11.62 -20.91 -19.80
CA THR A 319 10.96 -22.02 -20.50
C THR A 319 12.04 -22.83 -21.22
N GLN A 320 12.45 -23.95 -20.62
CA GLN A 320 13.04 -25.06 -21.37
C GLN A 320 12.05 -26.23 -21.29
N THR A 321 11.56 -26.65 -22.47
CA THR A 321 10.90 -27.93 -22.74
C THR A 321 10.12 -28.55 -21.56
N GLY A 322 8.91 -28.06 -21.31
CA GLY A 322 7.87 -28.80 -20.58
C GLY A 322 8.04 -28.94 -19.05
N SER A 323 9.06 -28.35 -18.42
CA SER A 323 9.15 -28.31 -16.95
C SER A 323 9.53 -26.92 -16.46
N VAL A 324 8.73 -26.37 -15.53
CA VAL A 324 9.02 -25.11 -14.85
C VAL A 324 10.10 -25.38 -13.80
N VAL A 325 11.36 -25.06 -14.13
CA VAL A 325 12.47 -25.09 -13.17
C VAL A 325 12.72 -23.66 -12.70
N MET A 326 12.54 -23.40 -11.41
CA MET A 326 12.96 -22.15 -10.76
C MET A 326 14.48 -22.23 -10.52
N THR A 327 15.30 -21.52 -11.29
CA THR A 327 16.75 -21.41 -11.02
C THR A 327 17.03 -20.21 -10.14
N LYS A 328 17.76 -20.41 -9.03
CA LYS A 328 18.24 -19.34 -8.14
C LYS A 328 19.07 -18.31 -8.90
N SER A 329 18.90 -17.03 -8.55
CA SER A 329 19.51 -15.87 -9.21
C SER A 329 21.05 -15.92 -9.24
N GLN A 330 21.61 -15.57 -10.41
CA GLN A 330 23.02 -15.21 -10.59
C GLN A 330 23.36 -13.92 -9.83
N ALA A 331 24.60 -13.81 -9.35
CA ALA A 331 25.13 -12.59 -8.73
C ALA A 331 25.08 -11.40 -9.70
N GLY A 332 24.66 -10.22 -9.22
CA GLY A 332 24.71 -8.95 -9.97
C GLY A 332 23.41 -8.44 -10.59
N LYS A 333 22.28 -9.15 -10.46
CA LYS A 333 20.96 -8.61 -10.86
C LYS A 333 20.35 -7.73 -9.76
N LYS A 334 19.74 -6.61 -10.17
CA LYS A 334 18.92 -5.78 -9.27
C LYS A 334 17.75 -6.61 -8.73
N VAL A 335 17.40 -6.41 -7.47
CA VAL A 335 16.25 -7.05 -6.82
C VAL A 335 14.95 -6.32 -7.13
N SER A 336 13.81 -7.02 -7.04
CA SER A 336 12.48 -6.40 -7.12
C SER A 336 11.96 -6.10 -5.72
N LEU A 337 11.26 -4.98 -5.57
CA LEU A 337 10.58 -4.64 -4.33
C LEU A 337 9.07 -4.87 -4.43
N VAL A 338 8.44 -5.15 -3.28
CA VAL A 338 6.98 -5.22 -3.11
C VAL A 338 6.61 -4.53 -1.79
N PRO A 339 5.86 -3.42 -1.80
CA PRO A 339 5.42 -2.75 -0.58
C PRO A 339 4.27 -3.52 0.06
N ILE A 340 4.31 -3.65 1.38
CA ILE A 340 3.24 -4.20 2.20
C ILE A 340 2.91 -3.21 3.33
N ASP A 341 1.94 -3.57 4.17
CA ASP A 341 1.61 -2.87 5.42
C ASP A 341 1.25 -1.39 5.24
N HIS A 342 0.10 -1.14 4.64
CA HIS A 342 -0.43 0.21 4.37
C HIS A 342 -1.47 0.65 5.40
N GLY A 343 -1.58 -0.02 6.54
CA GLY A 343 -2.53 0.32 7.60
C GLY A 343 -2.39 1.74 8.15
N ALA A 344 -1.19 2.31 8.05
CA ALA A 344 -0.82 3.66 8.49
C ALA A 344 -0.81 4.71 7.35
N CYS A 345 -1.61 4.52 6.30
CA CYS A 345 -1.73 5.50 5.21
C CYS A 345 -3.07 6.26 5.25
N LEU A 346 -3.24 7.28 4.42
CA LEU A 346 -4.44 8.14 4.36
C LEU A 346 -4.90 8.61 5.75
N PRO A 347 -4.02 9.27 6.54
CA PRO A 347 -4.45 9.93 7.77
C PRO A 347 -5.44 11.05 7.44
N ARG A 348 -6.21 11.52 8.44
CA ARG A 348 -6.95 12.78 8.34
C ARG A 348 -5.98 13.89 7.91
N VAL A 349 -6.42 14.77 7.00
CA VAL A 349 -5.59 15.86 6.45
C VAL A 349 -5.00 16.77 7.53
N SER A 350 -5.67 16.85 8.68
CA SER A 350 -5.24 17.60 9.86
C SER A 350 -4.10 16.95 10.66
N ALA A 351 -3.71 15.72 10.34
CA ALA A 351 -2.79 14.90 11.12
C ALA A 351 -1.69 14.26 10.26
N LEU A 352 -0.98 15.08 9.50
CA LEU A 352 0.08 14.65 8.57
C LEU A 352 1.48 14.57 9.20
N SER A 353 1.60 14.84 10.50
CA SER A 353 2.88 14.98 11.22
C SER A 353 3.77 13.74 11.21
N GLU A 354 3.17 12.55 11.08
CA GLU A 354 3.88 11.27 11.10
C GLU A 354 4.25 10.76 9.69
N THR A 355 3.96 11.53 8.63
CA THR A 355 4.31 11.15 7.26
C THR A 355 5.81 10.90 7.14
N SER A 356 6.21 9.67 6.80
CA SER A 356 7.61 9.23 6.84
C SER A 356 7.92 8.25 5.72
N PHE A 357 9.01 8.53 5.01
CA PHE A 357 9.43 7.79 3.81
C PHE A 357 10.91 7.43 3.89
N MET A 358 11.20 6.16 4.18
CA MET A 358 12.60 5.72 4.22
C MET A 358 13.29 5.79 2.86
N TRP A 359 12.56 5.62 1.75
CA TRP A 359 13.12 5.68 0.41
C TRP A 359 13.70 7.06 0.06
N VAL A 360 13.37 8.14 0.79
CA VAL A 360 14.02 9.46 0.65
C VAL A 360 15.53 9.37 0.93
N LEU A 361 15.97 8.41 1.74
CA LEU A 361 17.39 8.19 2.03
C LEU A 361 18.13 7.46 0.90
N TRP A 362 17.41 6.92 -0.08
CA TRP A 362 17.99 6.09 -1.14
C TRP A 362 18.45 6.94 -2.35
N PRO A 363 19.64 6.67 -2.93
CA PRO A 363 20.11 7.41 -4.11
C PRO A 363 19.15 7.38 -5.31
N GLN A 364 18.35 6.32 -5.42
CA GLN A 364 17.33 6.14 -6.45
C GLN A 364 16.25 7.22 -6.40
N ALA A 365 15.85 7.67 -5.21
CA ALA A 365 14.81 8.69 -5.06
C ALA A 365 15.25 10.08 -5.55
N LYS A 366 16.57 10.31 -5.60
CA LYS A 366 17.19 11.55 -6.12
C LYS A 366 17.35 11.55 -7.64
N GLN A 367 16.97 10.45 -8.32
CA GLN A 367 16.98 10.39 -9.77
C GLN A 367 15.69 11.02 -10.33
N PRO A 368 15.75 11.70 -11.48
CA PRO A 368 14.56 12.15 -12.19
C PRO A 368 13.57 11.01 -12.41
N PHE A 369 12.27 11.31 -12.32
CA PHE A 369 11.24 10.33 -12.66
C PHE A 369 11.45 9.83 -14.10
N SER A 370 11.38 8.51 -14.27
CA SER A 370 11.41 7.90 -15.60
C SER A 370 10.19 8.33 -16.43
N SER A 371 10.27 8.22 -17.76
CA SER A 371 9.12 8.52 -18.63
C SER A 371 7.89 7.70 -18.29
N ALA A 372 8.05 6.43 -17.90
CA ALA A 372 6.95 5.58 -17.45
C ALA A 372 6.32 6.10 -16.15
N ALA A 373 7.15 6.52 -15.19
CA ALA A 373 6.67 7.12 -13.94
C ALA A 373 5.92 8.44 -14.18
N LEU A 374 6.43 9.33 -15.05
CA LEU A 374 5.77 10.58 -15.40
C LEU A 374 4.43 10.35 -16.11
N GLN A 375 4.37 9.39 -17.03
CA GLN A 375 3.12 9.00 -17.69
C GLN A 375 2.09 8.46 -16.70
N TYR A 376 2.54 7.64 -15.75
CA TYR A 376 1.69 7.14 -14.67
C TYR A 376 1.17 8.30 -13.81
N ILE A 377 2.04 9.21 -13.35
CA ILE A 377 1.67 10.39 -12.55
C ILE A 377 0.66 11.28 -13.30
N ALA A 378 0.88 11.50 -14.60
CA ALA A 378 -0.01 12.32 -15.43
C ALA A 378 -1.42 11.71 -15.53
N ALA A 379 -1.53 10.38 -15.59
CA ALA A 379 -2.78 9.66 -15.71
C ALA A 379 -3.62 9.58 -14.42
N LEU A 380 -3.04 9.88 -13.24
CA LEU A 380 -3.75 9.82 -11.97
C LEU A 380 -4.90 10.85 -11.90
N ASP A 381 -6.06 10.42 -11.42
CA ASP A 381 -7.22 11.27 -11.16
C ASP A 381 -7.80 10.96 -9.77
N ALA A 382 -7.46 11.80 -8.80
CA ALA A 382 -7.84 11.60 -7.42
C ALA A 382 -9.37 11.65 -7.19
N TYR A 383 -10.15 12.31 -8.05
CA TYR A 383 -11.62 12.31 -7.92
C TYR A 383 -12.20 10.99 -8.43
N HIS A 384 -11.66 10.47 -9.54
CA HIS A 384 -12.02 9.14 -10.01
C HIS A 384 -11.62 8.05 -9.00
N ASP A 385 -10.47 8.23 -8.34
CA ASP A 385 -9.99 7.35 -7.27
C ASP A 385 -10.93 7.33 -6.06
N LEU A 386 -11.47 8.47 -5.64
CA LEU A 386 -12.46 8.50 -4.56
C LEU A 386 -13.72 7.73 -4.94
N GLN A 387 -14.21 7.89 -6.18
CA GLN A 387 -15.35 7.13 -6.67
C GLN A 387 -15.05 5.62 -6.71
N LEU A 388 -13.86 5.23 -7.16
CA LEU A 388 -13.39 3.85 -7.15
C LEU A 388 -13.44 3.25 -5.74
N LEU A 389 -12.99 3.99 -4.71
CA LEU A 389 -13.05 3.55 -3.32
C LEU A 389 -14.49 3.45 -2.80
N GLU A 390 -15.32 4.46 -3.03
CA GLU A 390 -16.73 4.46 -2.63
C GLU A 390 -17.49 3.25 -3.19
N ASP A 391 -17.22 2.93 -4.46
CA ASP A 391 -17.83 1.82 -5.16
C ASP A 391 -17.34 0.45 -4.66
N ASN A 392 -16.04 0.33 -4.35
CA ASN A 392 -15.42 -0.94 -3.99
C ASN A 392 -15.36 -1.24 -2.49
N LEU A 393 -15.58 -0.26 -1.63
CA LEU A 393 -15.65 -0.45 -0.18
C LEU A 393 -17.09 -0.69 0.28
N PRO A 394 -17.31 -1.55 1.29
CA PRO A 394 -18.62 -1.70 1.91
C PRO A 394 -19.08 -0.39 2.57
N ALA A 395 -20.40 -0.18 2.67
CA ALA A 395 -20.98 1.05 3.21
C ALA A 395 -20.52 1.40 4.65
N ASP A 396 -20.32 0.38 5.49
CA ASP A 396 -19.88 0.55 6.89
C ASP A 396 -18.35 0.66 7.03
N TYR A 397 -17.61 0.56 5.93
CA TYR A 397 -16.14 0.53 5.87
C TYR A 397 -15.59 1.57 4.88
N GLN A 398 -16.31 2.68 4.72
CA GLN A 398 -15.89 3.78 3.86
C GLN A 398 -14.76 4.60 4.49
N LEU A 399 -13.93 5.22 3.65
CA LEU A 399 -12.94 6.18 4.11
C LEU A 399 -13.61 7.44 4.66
N GLU A 400 -13.01 7.99 5.72
CA GLU A 400 -13.42 9.27 6.26
C GLU A 400 -13.16 10.41 5.27
N ARG A 401 -14.01 11.45 5.31
CA ARG A 401 -13.90 12.62 4.43
C ARG A 401 -12.56 13.34 4.53
N GLU A 402 -12.00 13.45 5.73
CA GLU A 402 -10.66 14.06 5.91
C GLU A 402 -9.54 13.19 5.33
N ALA A 403 -9.67 11.87 5.34
CA ALA A 403 -8.73 10.96 4.68
C ALA A 403 -8.85 11.03 3.15
N ALA A 404 -10.08 11.15 2.63
CA ALA A 404 -10.32 11.43 1.22
C ALA A 404 -9.68 12.75 0.78
N LEU A 405 -9.75 13.79 1.61
CA LEU A 405 -9.09 15.07 1.34
C LEU A 405 -7.55 14.94 1.32
N THR A 406 -6.96 14.10 2.16
CA THR A 406 -5.53 13.76 2.11
C THR A 406 -5.13 13.19 0.75
N LEU A 407 -5.91 12.25 0.19
CA LEU A 407 -5.64 11.69 -1.14
C LEU A 407 -5.66 12.77 -2.23
N LEU A 408 -6.64 13.67 -2.21
CA LEU A 408 -6.76 14.79 -3.15
C LEU A 408 -5.55 15.73 -3.06
N VAL A 409 -5.21 16.15 -1.83
CA VAL A 409 -4.08 17.04 -1.54
C VAL A 409 -2.77 16.43 -2.02
N CYS A 410 -2.50 15.19 -1.62
CA CYS A 410 -1.20 14.59 -1.88
C CYS A 410 -1.03 14.18 -3.35
N THR A 411 -2.11 13.77 -4.03
CA THR A 411 -2.09 13.57 -5.48
C THR A 411 -1.86 14.89 -6.23
N MET A 412 -2.47 16.00 -5.79
CA MET A 412 -2.18 17.32 -6.36
C MET A 412 -0.72 17.71 -6.16
N VAL A 413 -0.17 17.55 -4.94
CA VAL A 413 1.25 17.83 -4.66
C VAL A 413 2.16 17.01 -5.57
N LEU A 414 1.91 15.71 -5.70
CA LEU A 414 2.68 14.84 -6.58
C LEU A 414 2.67 15.34 -8.03
N LYS A 415 1.49 15.59 -8.58
CA LYS A 415 1.36 16.02 -9.99
C LYS A 415 1.99 17.39 -10.21
N PHE A 416 1.72 18.35 -9.33
CA PHE A 416 2.25 19.71 -9.44
C PHE A 416 3.78 19.71 -9.36
N CYS A 417 4.36 19.06 -8.35
CA CYS A 417 5.80 19.04 -8.17
C CYS A 417 6.53 18.24 -9.25
N ALA A 418 6.03 17.05 -9.61
CA ALA A 418 6.71 16.18 -10.58
C ALA A 418 6.55 16.64 -12.04
N LEU A 419 5.38 17.17 -12.42
CA LEU A 419 5.07 17.50 -13.82
C LEU A 419 5.30 18.97 -14.16
N GLU A 420 5.11 19.89 -13.21
CA GLU A 420 5.24 21.34 -13.46
C GLU A 420 6.60 21.90 -12.98
N HIS A 421 7.30 21.19 -12.08
CA HIS A 421 8.56 21.65 -11.47
C HIS A 421 9.71 20.63 -11.57
N ASP A 422 9.54 19.54 -12.31
CA ASP A 422 10.54 18.47 -12.51
C ASP A 422 11.17 17.93 -11.20
N MET A 423 10.43 18.00 -10.09
CA MET A 423 10.91 17.55 -8.78
C MET A 423 11.04 16.03 -8.75
N THR A 424 12.10 15.55 -8.11
CA THR A 424 12.32 14.10 -7.89
C THR A 424 11.46 13.57 -6.76
N ALA A 425 11.38 12.25 -6.61
CA ALA A 425 10.73 11.64 -5.45
C ALA A 425 11.32 12.16 -4.14
N TYR A 426 12.65 12.31 -4.08
CA TYR A 426 13.35 12.89 -2.93
C TYR A 426 12.84 14.30 -2.59
N ASP A 427 12.77 15.19 -3.57
CA ASP A 427 12.36 16.58 -3.34
C ASP A 427 10.93 16.67 -2.79
N ILE A 428 10.02 15.86 -3.34
CA ILE A 428 8.63 15.78 -2.88
C ILE A 428 8.56 15.16 -1.48
N GLY A 429 9.30 14.08 -1.24
CA GLY A 429 9.37 13.43 0.08
C GLY A 429 9.90 14.38 1.17
N THR A 430 10.94 15.17 0.87
CA THR A 430 11.47 16.18 1.79
C THR A 430 10.49 17.33 2.06
N LEU A 431 9.62 17.67 1.10
CA LEU A 431 8.54 18.64 1.29
C LEU A 431 7.47 18.10 2.27
N MET A 432 7.16 16.81 2.17
CA MET A 432 6.10 16.16 2.94
C MET A 432 6.53 15.70 4.34
N CYS A 433 7.78 15.26 4.51
CA CYS A 433 8.27 14.76 5.79
C CYS A 433 8.87 15.89 6.64
N ARG A 434 8.70 15.80 7.96
CA ARG A 434 9.41 16.67 8.91
C ARG A 434 10.92 16.41 8.81
N GLN A 435 11.73 17.47 8.94
CA GLN A 435 13.18 17.43 8.76
C GLN A 435 13.92 17.72 10.08
N GLY A 436 15.15 17.23 10.20
CA GLY A 436 16.02 17.45 11.36
C GLY A 436 16.13 16.24 12.30
N THR A 437 16.71 16.46 13.49
CA THR A 437 16.78 15.46 14.57
C THR A 437 15.40 15.11 15.11
N ALA A 438 15.26 14.00 15.86
CA ALA A 438 13.99 13.62 16.48
C ALA A 438 13.35 14.78 17.27
N SER A 439 14.13 15.49 18.08
CA SER A 439 13.65 16.66 18.84
C SER A 439 13.21 17.83 17.95
N GLN A 440 13.85 18.03 16.80
CA GLN A 440 13.45 19.06 15.83
C GLN A 440 12.18 18.66 15.10
N GLN A 441 12.03 17.38 14.76
CA GLN A 441 10.84 16.85 14.11
C GLN A 441 9.61 16.93 15.02
N GLU A 442 9.75 16.94 16.34
CA GLU A 442 8.61 17.16 17.25
C GLU A 442 8.02 18.58 17.10
N THR A 443 8.87 19.59 16.93
CA THR A 443 8.46 21.00 16.95
C THR A 443 8.30 21.63 15.56
N ASN A 444 9.02 21.12 14.55
CA ASN A 444 9.09 21.74 13.24
C ASN A 444 8.19 21.02 12.24
N PRO A 445 7.03 21.60 11.86
CA PRO A 445 6.15 21.00 10.88
C PRO A 445 6.81 20.95 9.50
N SER A 446 6.41 19.95 8.72
CA SER A 446 6.78 19.83 7.31
C SER A 446 6.18 20.98 6.48
N VAL A 447 6.67 21.14 5.25
CA VAL A 447 6.11 22.13 4.33
C VAL A 447 4.65 21.76 3.99
N LEU A 448 4.35 20.47 3.82
CA LEU A 448 2.98 20.00 3.61
C LEU A 448 2.04 20.40 4.76
N GLU A 449 2.46 20.17 6.00
CA GLU A 449 1.68 20.57 7.19
C GLU A 449 1.44 22.09 7.23
N LEU A 450 2.46 22.89 6.93
CA LEU A 450 2.33 24.34 6.88
C LEU A 450 1.34 24.80 5.80
N LEU A 451 1.37 24.18 4.61
CA LEU A 451 0.44 24.47 3.51
C LEU A 451 -1.01 24.12 3.87
N VAL A 452 -1.24 22.93 4.45
CA VAL A 452 -2.56 22.53 4.95
C VAL A 452 -3.05 23.48 6.04
N SER A 453 -2.16 23.79 7.00
CA SER A 453 -2.46 24.69 8.11
C SER A 453 -2.82 26.11 7.64
N ALA A 454 -2.12 26.63 6.63
CA ALA A 454 -2.47 27.90 5.98
C ALA A 454 -3.82 27.83 5.27
N THR A 455 -4.07 26.75 4.52
CA THR A 455 -5.33 26.52 3.79
C THR A 455 -6.53 26.47 4.72
N VAL A 456 -6.45 25.73 5.84
CA VAL A 456 -7.53 25.62 6.83
C VAL A 456 -7.84 26.95 7.50
N ARG A 457 -6.85 27.85 7.62
CA ARG A 457 -7.05 29.20 8.19
C ARG A 457 -7.59 30.23 7.19
N ASP A 458 -7.69 29.88 5.91
CA ASP A 458 -8.21 30.80 4.90
C ASP A 458 -9.69 31.13 5.17
N PRO A 459 -10.10 32.42 5.16
CA PRO A 459 -11.47 32.82 5.44
C PRO A 459 -12.54 32.16 4.55
N ALA A 460 -12.23 31.88 3.28
CA ALA A 460 -13.17 31.22 2.37
C ALA A 460 -13.35 29.74 2.75
N VAL A 461 -12.26 29.07 3.12
CA VAL A 461 -12.28 27.67 3.57
C VAL A 461 -13.07 27.55 4.88
N LEU A 462 -12.78 28.41 5.87
CA LEU A 462 -13.51 28.43 7.15
C LEU A 462 -15.01 28.68 6.97
N LYS A 463 -15.39 29.61 6.08
CA LYS A 463 -16.79 29.88 5.76
C LYS A 463 -17.46 28.66 5.13
N SER A 464 -16.79 27.99 4.19
CA SER A 464 -17.32 26.79 3.54
C SER A 464 -17.44 25.61 4.52
N GLU A 465 -16.47 25.45 5.43
CA GLU A 465 -16.49 24.42 6.47
C GLU A 465 -17.64 24.66 7.46
N ALA A 466 -17.84 25.90 7.90
CA ALA A 466 -18.96 26.27 8.77
C ALA A 466 -20.31 25.95 8.12
N PHE A 467 -20.45 26.22 6.82
CA PHE A 467 -21.65 25.87 6.06
C PHE A 467 -21.86 24.36 5.97
N LEU A 468 -20.79 23.59 5.72
CA LEU A 468 -20.84 22.13 5.71
C LEU A 468 -21.33 21.57 7.06
N LYS A 469 -20.74 22.03 8.17
CA LYS A 469 -21.13 21.62 9.54
C LYS A 469 -22.57 21.97 9.87
N LEU A 470 -23.08 23.12 9.39
CA LEU A 470 -24.47 23.51 9.57
C LEU A 470 -25.43 22.54 8.85
N GLN A 471 -25.13 22.15 7.62
CA GLN A 471 -25.96 21.20 6.87
C GLN A 471 -25.96 19.80 7.51
N GLU A 472 -24.82 19.35 8.03
CA GLU A 472 -24.72 18.07 8.73
C GLU A 472 -25.56 18.05 10.00
N LYS A 473 -25.51 19.12 10.81
CA LYS A 473 -26.35 19.26 12.01
C LYS A 473 -27.84 19.25 11.66
N GLN A 474 -28.25 19.95 10.60
CA GLN A 474 -29.65 19.95 10.15
C GLN A 474 -30.12 18.54 9.74
N LYS A 475 -29.26 17.77 9.07
CA LYS A 475 -29.57 16.38 8.66
C LYS A 475 -29.68 15.43 9.85
N THR A 476 -28.80 15.54 10.85
CA THR A 476 -28.88 14.72 12.07
C THR A 476 -30.16 15.00 12.85
N SER A 477 -30.55 16.28 12.98
CA SER A 477 -31.82 16.66 13.61
C SER A 477 -33.05 16.18 12.83
N GLN A 478 -33.02 16.23 11.49
CA GLN A 478 -34.10 15.70 10.64
C GLN A 478 -34.20 14.16 10.67
N LYS A 479 -33.06 13.46 10.73
CA LYS A 479 -33.02 11.98 10.85
C LYS A 479 -33.55 11.49 12.20
N MET A 480 -33.39 12.26 13.28
CA MET A 480 -34.04 11.99 14.57
C MET A 480 -35.54 12.28 14.56
N ALA A 481 -36.03 13.11 13.63
CA ALA A 481 -37.43 13.53 13.55
C ALA A 481 -38.27 12.78 12.49
N ALA A 482 -37.66 12.04 11.56
CA ALA A 482 -38.35 11.41 10.43
C ALA A 482 -38.29 9.86 10.46
N THR A 483 -39.46 9.23 10.64
CA THR A 483 -39.72 7.78 10.45
C THR A 483 -40.44 7.46 9.14
N SER A 484 -40.41 8.34 8.11
CA SER A 484 -41.05 8.03 6.81
C SER A 484 -40.29 8.54 5.58
N PHE A 485 -40.52 7.81 4.49
CA PHE A 485 -39.81 7.73 3.21
C PHE A 485 -39.57 9.03 2.43
N GLY A 486 -38.45 9.07 1.69
CA GLY A 486 -38.29 9.96 0.53
C GLY A 486 -36.83 10.23 0.15
N SER A 487 -36.37 9.65 -0.96
CA SER A 487 -35.04 9.85 -1.56
C SER A 487 -34.89 11.26 -2.14
N SER A 488 -34.09 12.11 -1.50
CA SER A 488 -33.54 13.32 -2.11
C SER A 488 -32.03 13.20 -2.23
N VAL A 489 -31.49 13.54 -3.41
CA VAL A 489 -30.05 13.66 -3.62
C VAL A 489 -29.53 14.69 -2.61
N SER A 490 -28.73 14.21 -1.66
CA SER A 490 -28.50 14.85 -0.37
C SER A 490 -27.76 16.19 -0.50
N SER A 491 -28.36 17.27 -0.02
CA SER A 491 -27.78 18.63 0.08
C SER A 491 -26.35 18.64 0.67
N SER A 492 -26.08 17.76 1.63
CA SER A 492 -24.76 17.55 2.24
C SER A 492 -23.67 17.15 1.23
N GLY A 493 -24.02 16.47 0.13
CA GLY A 493 -23.06 16.14 -0.93
C GLY A 493 -22.61 17.38 -1.71
N LYS A 494 -23.53 18.34 -1.93
CA LYS A 494 -23.19 19.61 -2.57
C LYS A 494 -22.33 20.49 -1.67
N ALA A 495 -22.63 20.55 -0.37
CA ALA A 495 -21.79 21.30 0.57
C ALA A 495 -20.39 20.71 0.70
N TRP A 496 -20.25 19.38 0.72
CA TRP A 496 -18.95 18.71 0.70
C TRP A 496 -18.16 19.05 -0.57
N THR A 497 -18.81 18.94 -1.74
CA THR A 497 -18.19 19.27 -3.03
C THR A 497 -17.70 20.73 -3.06
N ASN A 498 -18.50 21.67 -2.56
CA ASN A 498 -18.12 23.09 -2.49
C ASN A 498 -16.95 23.32 -1.52
N TYR A 499 -16.94 22.64 -0.37
CA TYR A 499 -15.83 22.71 0.58
C TYR A 499 -14.54 22.19 -0.04
N VAL A 500 -14.58 21.01 -0.66
CA VAL A 500 -13.42 20.42 -1.33
C VAL A 500 -12.91 21.34 -2.44
N ALA A 501 -13.79 21.87 -3.29
CA ALA A 501 -13.38 22.80 -4.36
C ALA A 501 -12.70 24.07 -3.81
N THR A 502 -13.26 24.65 -2.75
CA THR A 502 -12.69 25.82 -2.08
C THR A 502 -11.34 25.50 -1.44
N PHE A 503 -11.26 24.39 -0.71
CA PHE A 503 -10.03 23.92 -0.06
C PHE A 503 -8.92 23.68 -1.09
N MET A 504 -9.19 22.91 -2.14
CA MET A 504 -8.18 22.54 -3.13
C MET A 504 -7.70 23.73 -3.95
N SER A 505 -8.59 24.69 -4.27
CA SER A 505 -8.21 25.94 -4.94
C SER A 505 -7.27 26.79 -4.07
N THR A 506 -7.63 26.98 -2.79
CA THR A 506 -6.79 27.68 -1.82
C THR A 506 -5.46 26.97 -1.62
N PHE A 507 -5.46 25.64 -1.42
CA PHE A 507 -4.25 24.85 -1.24
C PHE A 507 -3.29 25.00 -2.43
N ARG A 508 -3.80 24.91 -3.66
CA ARG A 508 -2.99 25.10 -4.87
C ARG A 508 -2.33 26.49 -4.90
N ARG A 509 -3.07 27.54 -4.53
CA ARG A 509 -2.54 28.90 -4.47
C ARG A 509 -1.42 29.02 -3.44
N GLU A 510 -1.59 28.45 -2.25
CA GLU A 510 -0.56 28.44 -1.21
C GLU A 510 0.69 27.65 -1.67
N LEU A 511 0.49 26.52 -2.34
CA LEU A 511 1.59 25.70 -2.88
C LEU A 511 2.40 26.47 -3.93
N VAL A 512 1.73 27.11 -4.91
CA VAL A 512 2.37 27.96 -5.93
C VAL A 512 3.17 29.08 -5.28
N ALA A 513 2.57 29.81 -4.33
CA ALA A 513 3.24 30.90 -3.63
C ALA A 513 4.47 30.42 -2.85
N ARG A 514 4.37 29.24 -2.23
CA ARG A 514 5.48 28.64 -1.46
C ARG A 514 6.65 28.21 -2.34
N LEU A 515 6.40 27.71 -3.55
CA LEU A 515 7.47 27.32 -4.48
C LEU A 515 8.06 28.52 -5.24
N ALA A 516 7.31 29.60 -5.44
CA ALA A 516 7.81 30.83 -6.08
C ALA A 516 8.77 31.66 -5.19
N THR A 517 8.80 31.41 -3.88
CA THR A 517 9.63 32.13 -2.90
C THR A 517 10.99 31.45 -2.64
N LYS A 518 11.27 30.35 -3.34
CA LYS A 518 12.55 29.64 -3.35
C LYS A 518 13.21 29.81 -4.70
#